data_AF-A0A9X9M719-F1
#
_entry.id   AF-A0A9X9M719-F1
#
_cell.length_a   1.000
_cell.length_b   1.000
_cell.length_c   1.000
_cell.angle_alpha   90.00
_cell.angle_beta   90.00
_cell.angle_gamma   90.00
#
_symmetry.space_group_name_H-M   'P 1'
#
loop_
_entity.id
_entity.type
_entity.pdbx_description
1 polymer ?
#
loop_
_entity_poly.entity_id
_entity_poly.type
_entity_poly.pdbx_seq_one_letter_code
_entity_poly.pdbx_strand_id
1 'polypeptide(L)'
;MPNYKLIYFNMRGRAEIIRYIFAYLDIKYEDHRIEQADWPEVKSTLPFGKIPILEVDGFNLHQSLAIARYLAKNTDLAGKTELEQCQVDAIVDTLDDFMSRFPWAEKKQDIKVM
;
A
#
# COMPACT_ATOMS: atom_id res chain seq x y z
N MET A 1 -15.51 -12.78 8.76
CA MET A 1 -14.25 -12.20 8.23
C MET A 1 -14.10 -10.82 8.81
N PRO A 2 -12.88 -10.37 9.11
CA PRO A 2 -12.64 -8.99 9.55
C PRO A 2 -13.21 -7.99 8.53
N ASN A 3 -13.64 -6.83 9.01
CA ASN A 3 -14.05 -5.74 8.14
C ASN A 3 -12.81 -4.96 7.69
N TYR A 4 -12.60 -4.88 6.38
CA TYR A 4 -11.46 -4.22 5.76
C TYR A 4 -11.87 -2.93 5.07
N LYS A 5 -11.19 -1.83 5.38
CA LYS A 5 -11.31 -0.56 4.68
C LYS A 5 -9.94 -0.02 4.28
N LEU A 6 -9.70 0.09 2.97
CA LEU A 6 -8.47 0.62 2.40
C LEU A 6 -8.66 2.11 2.08
N ILE A 7 -7.88 2.97 2.72
CA ILE A 7 -7.92 4.41 2.51
C ILE A 7 -6.72 4.84 1.67
N TYR A 8 -6.98 5.42 0.49
CA TYR A 8 -5.94 6.00 -0.36
C TYR A 8 -6.49 7.10 -1.27
N PHE A 9 -5.61 7.82 -1.96
CA PHE A 9 -6.02 8.73 -3.03
C PHE A 9 -6.78 8.00 -4.14
N ASN A 10 -7.57 8.73 -4.91
CA ASN A 10 -8.22 8.26 -6.13
C ASN A 10 -7.23 8.01 -7.29
N MET A 11 -6.27 7.12 -7.06
CA MET A 11 -5.24 6.68 -7.98
C MET A 11 -4.76 5.28 -7.59
N ARG A 12 -3.94 4.66 -8.45
CA ARG A 12 -3.30 3.37 -8.14
C ARG A 12 -2.26 3.53 -7.03
N GLY A 13 -1.12 4.13 -7.37
CA GLY A 13 -0.03 4.47 -6.45
C GLY A 13 0.38 3.31 -5.54
N ARG A 14 0.69 3.62 -4.28
CA ARG A 14 1.15 2.66 -3.27
C ARG A 14 0.06 1.72 -2.75
N ALA A 15 -1.22 2.02 -2.98
CA ALA A 15 -2.32 1.17 -2.53
C ALA A 15 -2.62 0.02 -3.50
N GLU A 16 -2.17 0.10 -4.76
CA GLU A 16 -2.61 -0.83 -5.80
C GLU A 16 -2.20 -2.27 -5.53
N ILE A 17 -1.03 -2.50 -4.95
CA ILE A 17 -0.60 -3.85 -4.56
C ILE A 17 -1.58 -4.49 -3.55
N ILE A 18 -2.14 -3.69 -2.65
CA ILE A 18 -3.14 -4.13 -1.66
C ILE A 18 -4.45 -4.50 -2.38
N ARG A 19 -4.89 -3.66 -3.33
CA ARG A 19 -6.10 -3.92 -4.14
C ARG A 19 -5.96 -5.21 -4.96
N TYR A 20 -4.78 -5.46 -5.51
CA TYR A 20 -4.51 -6.68 -6.28
C TYR A 20 -4.58 -7.93 -5.40
N ILE A 21 -4.04 -7.88 -4.18
CA ILE A 21 -4.11 -9.00 -3.24
C ILE A 21 -5.56 -9.30 -2.85
N PHE A 22 -6.35 -8.27 -2.53
CA PHE A 22 -7.78 -8.46 -2.23
C PHE A 22 -8.54 -9.09 -3.40
N ALA A 23 -8.31 -8.59 -4.63
CA ALA A 23 -8.95 -9.13 -5.82
C ALA A 23 -8.54 -10.58 -6.10
N TYR A 24 -7.25 -10.90 -5.99
CA TYR A 24 -6.73 -12.25 -6.24
C TYR A 24 -7.25 -13.28 -5.24
N LEU A 25 -7.36 -12.91 -3.97
CA LEU A 25 -7.85 -13.77 -2.89
C LEU A 25 -9.38 -13.77 -2.75
N ASP A 26 -10.10 -13.04 -3.62
CA ASP A 26 -11.55 -12.78 -3.54
C ASP A 26 -12.02 -12.32 -2.14
N ILE A 27 -11.23 -11.47 -1.49
CA ILE A 27 -11.54 -10.88 -0.18
C ILE A 27 -12.27 -9.56 -0.42
N LYS A 28 -13.46 -9.41 0.18
CA LYS A 28 -14.22 -8.16 0.12
C LYS A 28 -13.62 -7.11 1.05
N TYR A 29 -13.58 -5.86 0.59
CA TYR A 29 -13.11 -4.71 1.33
C TYR A 29 -13.79 -3.43 0.80
N GLU A 30 -13.82 -2.37 1.61
CA GLU A 30 -14.18 -1.02 1.17
C GLU A 30 -12.95 -0.32 0.55
N ASP A 31 -12.99 0.03 -0.73
CA ASP A 31 -11.98 0.88 -1.39
C ASP A 31 -12.34 2.36 -1.20
N HIS A 32 -11.93 2.93 -0.08
CA HIS A 32 -12.23 4.30 0.31
C HIS A 32 -11.24 5.28 -0.33
N ARG A 33 -11.65 5.90 -1.44
CA ARG A 33 -10.84 6.85 -2.19
C ARG A 33 -11.10 8.28 -1.73
N ILE A 34 -10.06 8.95 -1.25
CA ILE A 34 -10.13 10.35 -0.84
C ILE A 34 -9.67 11.26 -1.97
N GLU A 35 -10.28 12.45 -2.05
CA GLU A 35 -9.86 13.50 -2.97
C GLU A 35 -8.75 14.36 -2.33
N GLN A 36 -8.02 15.10 -3.16
CA GLN A 36 -6.90 15.93 -2.70
C GLN A 36 -7.35 17.01 -1.71
N ALA A 37 -8.60 17.46 -1.80
CA ALA A 37 -9.20 18.46 -0.92
C ALA A 37 -9.41 17.95 0.51
N ASP A 38 -9.69 16.66 0.69
CA ASP A 38 -9.96 16.04 1.99
C ASP A 38 -8.67 15.64 2.71
N TRP A 39 -7.55 15.56 1.98
CA TRP A 39 -6.27 15.09 2.50
C TRP A 39 -5.76 15.84 3.74
N PRO A 40 -5.84 17.17 3.85
CA PRO A 40 -5.38 17.87 5.06
C PRO A 40 -6.08 17.39 6.33
N GLU A 41 -7.40 17.15 6.25
CA GLU A 41 -8.20 16.65 7.37
C GLU A 41 -7.80 15.21 7.72
N VAL A 42 -7.80 14.31 6.71
CA VAL A 42 -7.42 12.92 6.92
C VAL A 42 -5.99 12.80 7.45
N LYS A 43 -5.03 13.56 6.91
CA LYS A 43 -3.64 13.53 7.36
C LYS A 43 -3.48 13.82 8.85
N SER A 44 -4.30 14.73 9.39
CA SER A 44 -4.22 15.16 10.79
C SER A 44 -4.59 14.06 11.79
N THR A 45 -5.34 13.04 11.34
CA THR A 45 -5.76 11.91 12.18
C THR A 45 -4.76 10.74 12.17
N LEU A 46 -3.78 10.76 11.26
CA LEU A 46 -2.86 9.65 11.04
C LEU A 46 -1.52 9.85 11.76
N PRO A 47 -1.04 8.88 12.57
CA PRO A 47 0.20 9.04 13.35
C PRO A 47 1.44 9.41 12.53
N PHE A 48 1.54 8.88 11.31
CA PHE A 48 2.67 9.15 10.40
C PHE A 48 2.32 10.15 9.29
N GLY A 49 1.08 10.65 9.26
CA GLY A 49 0.62 11.59 8.23
C GLY A 49 0.80 11.08 6.79
N LYS A 50 0.66 9.77 6.57
CA LYS A 50 0.79 9.10 5.26
C LYS A 50 -0.30 8.06 5.04
N ILE A 51 -0.63 7.85 3.76
CA ILE A 51 -1.50 6.79 3.25
C ILE A 51 -0.70 5.95 2.23
N PRO A 52 -1.03 4.67 1.99
CA PRO A 52 -2.27 3.98 2.36
C PRO A 52 -2.39 3.62 3.84
N ILE A 53 -3.63 3.52 4.30
CA ILE A 53 -4.04 2.92 5.57
C ILE A 53 -4.98 1.77 5.26
N LEU A 54 -4.79 0.63 5.92
CA LEU A 54 -5.77 -0.44 5.96
C LEU A 54 -6.34 -0.52 7.37
N GLU A 55 -7.63 -0.23 7.52
CA GLU A 55 -8.36 -0.49 8.75
C GLU A 55 -8.78 -1.95 8.78
N VAL A 56 -8.49 -2.63 9.90
CA VAL A 56 -8.86 -4.03 10.17
C VAL A 56 -9.59 -4.06 11.51
N ASP A 57 -10.91 -4.22 11.50
CA ASP A 57 -11.74 -4.24 12.72
C ASP A 57 -11.45 -3.04 13.67
N GLY A 58 -11.28 -1.84 13.10
CA GLY A 58 -10.97 -0.61 13.84
C GLY A 58 -9.49 -0.36 14.14
N PHE A 59 -8.59 -1.28 13.79
CA PHE A 59 -7.15 -1.08 13.91
C PHE A 59 -6.55 -0.55 12.60
N ASN A 60 -5.83 0.57 12.67
CA ASN A 60 -5.20 1.19 11.51
C ASN A 60 -3.78 0.64 11.27
N LEU A 61 -3.61 -0.12 10.18
CA LEU A 61 -2.32 -0.53 9.66
C LEU A 61 -1.81 0.50 8.64
N HIS A 62 -0.52 0.80 8.66
CA HIS A 62 0.15 1.70 7.71
C HIS A 62 1.34 1.00 7.04
N GLN A 63 1.95 1.66 6.05
CA GLN A 63 2.98 1.11 5.13
C GLN A 63 2.43 0.06 4.16
N SER A 64 2.44 0.40 2.87
CA SER A 64 1.83 -0.42 1.81
C SER A 64 2.39 -1.85 1.76
N LEU A 65 3.71 -2.01 1.89
CA LEU A 65 4.36 -3.31 1.80
C LEU A 65 4.16 -4.16 3.05
N ALA A 66 4.09 -3.54 4.23
CA ALA A 66 3.75 -4.24 5.47
C ALA A 66 2.31 -4.77 5.41
N ILE A 67 1.36 -3.96 4.92
CA ILE A 67 -0.03 -4.36 4.70
C ILE A 67 -0.11 -5.50 3.67
N ALA A 68 0.60 -5.37 2.54
CA ALA A 68 0.63 -6.41 1.51
C ALA A 68 1.14 -7.75 2.07
N ARG A 69 2.24 -7.73 2.84
CA ARG A 69 2.78 -8.93 3.51
C ARG A 69 1.80 -9.51 4.52
N TYR A 70 1.09 -8.67 5.28
CA TYR A 70 0.06 -9.11 6.22
C TYR A 70 -1.08 -9.86 5.50
N LEU A 71 -1.57 -9.33 4.37
CA LEU A 71 -2.64 -9.96 3.59
C LEU A 71 -2.19 -11.21 2.84
N ALA A 72 -0.95 -11.25 2.37
CA ALA A 72 -0.37 -12.41 1.69
C ALA A 72 0.03 -13.52 2.67
N LYS A 73 0.12 -13.23 3.97
CA LYS A 73 0.56 -14.18 5.00
C LYS A 73 -0.33 -15.43 5.00
N ASN A 74 0.29 -16.60 5.10
CA ASN A 74 -0.37 -17.92 5.04
C ASN A 74 -1.06 -18.22 3.69
N THR A 75 -0.69 -17.52 2.62
CA THR A 75 -1.08 -17.85 1.25
C THR A 75 0.16 -18.21 0.42
N ASP A 76 -0.03 -18.88 -0.71
CA ASP A 76 1.07 -19.19 -1.63
C ASP A 76 1.70 -17.94 -2.27
N LEU A 77 1.06 -16.76 -2.17
CA LEU A 77 1.62 -15.49 -2.67
C LEU A 77 2.87 -15.04 -1.92
N ALA A 78 2.98 -15.37 -0.62
CA ALA A 78 4.12 -14.97 0.19
C ALA A 78 5.34 -15.89 -0.02
N GLY A 79 5.17 -17.09 -0.57
CA GLY A 79 6.17 -18.15 -0.55
C GLY A 79 5.90 -19.18 0.56
N LYS A 80 6.30 -20.43 0.34
CA LYS A 80 5.91 -21.58 1.17
C LYS A 80 6.86 -21.82 2.34
N THR A 81 8.09 -21.33 2.22
CA THR A 81 9.11 -21.38 3.27
C THR A 81 9.55 -19.97 3.69
N GLU A 82 10.17 -19.86 4.85
CA GLU A 82 10.72 -18.58 5.34
C GLU A 82 11.76 -18.00 4.37
N LEU A 83 12.55 -18.87 3.72
CA LEU A 83 13.55 -18.43 2.74
C LEU A 83 12.90 -17.91 1.46
N GLU A 84 11.85 -18.57 0.96
CA GLU A 84 11.08 -18.08 -0.19
C GLU A 84 10.37 -16.77 0.13
N GLN A 85 9.83 -16.62 1.34
CA GLN A 85 9.25 -15.35 1.80
C GLN A 85 10.28 -14.22 1.82
N CYS A 86 11.49 -14.49 2.30
CA CYS A 86 12.60 -13.55 2.24
C CYS A 86 12.97 -13.19 0.79
N GLN A 87 12.94 -14.13 -0.15
CA GLN A 87 13.21 -13.86 -1.57
C GLN A 87 12.12 -13.00 -2.21
N VAL A 88 10.84 -13.24 -1.89
CA VAL A 88 9.72 -12.39 -2.32
C VAL A 88 9.91 -10.97 -1.79
N ASP A 89 10.19 -10.83 -0.49
CA ASP A 89 10.43 -9.55 0.16
C ASP A 89 11.61 -8.80 -0.47
N ALA A 90 12.72 -9.48 -0.74
CA ALA A 90 13.89 -8.87 -1.35
C ALA A 90 13.61 -8.29 -2.74
N ILE A 91 12.82 -8.98 -3.58
CA ILE A 91 12.45 -8.48 -4.91
C ILE A 91 11.50 -7.28 -4.78
N VAL A 92 10.53 -7.36 -3.88
CA VAL A 92 9.56 -6.27 -3.64
C VAL A 92 10.27 -5.01 -3.13
N ASP A 93 11.18 -5.16 -2.16
CA ASP A 93 11.94 -4.03 -1.60
C ASP A 93 12.92 -3.45 -2.62
N THR A 94 13.54 -4.29 -3.48
CA THR A 94 14.37 -3.80 -4.60
C THR A 94 13.55 -2.94 -5.57
N LEU A 95 12.32 -3.34 -5.87
CA LEU A 95 11.42 -2.55 -6.71
C LEU A 95 10.98 -1.26 -6.01
N ASP A 96 10.67 -1.28 -4.70
CA ASP A 96 10.27 -0.06 -3.98
C ASP A 96 11.43 0.92 -3.84
N ASP A 97 12.65 0.44 -3.60
CA ASP A 97 13.87 1.25 -3.62
C ASP A 97 14.01 1.96 -4.95
N PHE A 98 13.88 1.24 -6.07
CA PHE A 98 13.92 1.83 -7.41
C PHE A 98 12.78 2.84 -7.63
N MET A 99 11.54 2.46 -7.31
CA MET A 99 10.36 3.31 -7.50
C MET A 99 10.40 4.57 -6.62
N SER A 100 11.04 4.52 -5.45
CA SER A 100 11.21 5.66 -4.55
C SER A 100 12.19 6.71 -5.09
N ARG A 101 13.07 6.34 -6.03
CA ARG A 101 14.01 7.28 -6.66
C ARG A 101 13.35 8.19 -7.68
N PHE A 102 12.18 7.81 -8.21
CA PHE A 102 11.49 8.66 -9.17
C PHE A 102 10.99 9.96 -8.51
N PRO A 103 11.11 11.09 -9.21
CA PRO A 103 10.77 12.41 -8.67
C PRO A 103 9.25 12.68 -8.70
N TRP A 104 8.45 11.78 -8.12
CA TRP A 104 6.98 11.84 -8.16
C TRP A 104 6.40 13.17 -7.64
N ALA A 105 7.05 13.76 -6.63
CA ALA A 105 6.62 15.01 -5.98
C ALA A 105 7.42 16.24 -6.44
N GLU A 106 8.36 16.08 -7.38
CA GLU A 106 9.15 17.20 -7.90
C GLU A 106 8.26 18.17 -8.69
N LYS A 107 8.51 19.46 -8.50
CA LYS A 107 7.76 20.54 -9.16
C LYS A 107 8.56 21.18 -10.29
N LYS A 108 9.88 21.01 -10.32
CA LYS A 108 10.74 21.46 -11.42
C LYS A 108 10.56 20.54 -12.63
N GLN A 109 10.04 21.12 -13.71
CA GLN A 109 9.65 20.40 -14.91
C GLN A 109 10.85 19.73 -15.60
N ASP A 110 12.02 20.35 -15.53
CA ASP A 110 13.27 19.89 -16.15
C ASP A 110 13.81 18.57 -15.55
N ILE A 111 13.41 18.24 -14.32
CA ILE A 111 13.85 17.04 -13.60
C ILE A 111 12.88 15.86 -13.82
N LYS A 112 11.64 16.13 -14.28
CA LYS A 112 10.62 15.09 -14.51
C LYS A 112 10.81 14.25 -15.79
N VAL A 113 11.75 14.62 -16.66
CA VAL A 113 11.88 14.07 -18.03
C VAL A 113 13.06 13.10 -18.18
N MET A 114 13.67 12.64 -17.08
CA MET A 114 14.52 11.44 -17.07
C MET A 114 13.69 10.20 -16.77
#